data_AF-A0A9E2N7N5-F1
#
_entry.id   AF-A0A9E2N7N5-F1
#
_cell.length_a   1.000
_cell.length_b   1.000
_cell.length_c   1.000
_cell.angle_alpha   90.00
_cell.angle_beta   90.00
_cell.angle_gamma   90.00
#
_symmetry.space_group_name_H-M   'P 1'
#
loop_
_entity.id
_entity.type
_entity.pdbx_description
1 polymer ?
#
loop_
_entity_poly.entity_id
_entity_poly.type
_entity_poly.pdbx_seq_one_letter_code
_entity_poly.pdbx_strand_id
1 'polypeptide(L)'
;MTERFFPASGEDHREINTRINTALSQHPWAKIPLSLLEKYDEATYHHSLNTGYIMTRLALRNPLSKDDDAKATVAGFLHDVGKTKVSPELLRSGVVFNQEEENPINEHVRRGVDIVSKYDCRIAAIIAAHHEFQDKPYPRADERPIMDLKLRQMQIMLAIADHAESLLSKRSYKEPWPEQNVVFHLKHLFGSGSLPLIQEAVVSMQLLAA
;
A
#
# COMPACT_ATOMS: atom_id res chain seq x y z
N MET A 1 18.94 -12.40 0.02
CA MET A 1 17.47 -12.34 -0.21
C MET A 1 17.10 -11.05 -0.94
N THR A 2 17.64 -10.81 -2.14
CA THR A 2 17.34 -9.63 -2.95
C THR A 2 17.09 -9.99 -4.42
N GLU A 3 16.80 -11.25 -4.71
CA GLU A 3 16.57 -11.70 -6.08
C GLU A 3 15.07 -11.87 -6.33
N ARG A 4 14.57 -10.91 -7.13
CA ARG A 4 13.27 -10.82 -7.82
C ARG A 4 12.02 -10.80 -6.94
N PHE A 5 11.66 -9.59 -6.49
CA PHE A 5 10.28 -9.31 -6.10
C PHE A 5 9.31 -9.49 -7.27
N PHE A 6 9.73 -9.19 -8.50
CA PHE A 6 8.87 -9.26 -9.69
C PHE A 6 9.62 -9.82 -10.90
N PRO A 7 8.94 -10.58 -11.80
CA PRO A 7 9.55 -11.07 -13.03
C PRO A 7 10.05 -9.89 -13.89
N ALA A 8 11.20 -10.11 -14.54
CA ALA A 8 11.84 -9.11 -15.39
C ALA A 8 11.39 -9.29 -16.84
N SER A 9 10.30 -8.63 -17.25
CA SER A 9 9.91 -8.49 -18.66
C SER A 9 9.77 -7.00 -19.00
N GLY A 10 10.57 -6.51 -19.96
CA GLY A 10 10.56 -5.09 -20.38
C GLY A 10 11.55 -4.17 -19.64
N GLU A 11 11.83 -3.00 -20.23
CA GLU A 11 12.74 -1.98 -19.67
C GLU A 11 12.17 -1.33 -18.40
N ASP A 12 10.86 -1.07 -18.37
CA ASP A 12 10.16 -0.51 -17.21
C ASP A 12 10.32 -1.39 -15.95
N HIS A 13 10.25 -2.73 -16.07
CA HIS A 13 10.41 -3.64 -14.93
C HIS A 13 11.83 -3.61 -14.35
N ARG A 14 12.86 -3.38 -15.17
CA ARG A 14 14.25 -3.29 -14.69
C ARG A 14 14.47 -2.00 -13.90
N GLU A 15 13.93 -0.89 -14.37
CA GLU A 15 13.99 0.37 -13.61
C GLU A 15 13.25 0.24 -12.28
N ILE A 16 12.03 -0.30 -12.28
CA ILE A 16 11.24 -0.46 -11.06
C ILE A 16 11.93 -1.38 -10.05
N ASN A 17 12.45 -2.54 -10.48
CA ASN A 17 13.22 -3.40 -9.59
C ASN A 17 14.47 -2.71 -9.03
N THR A 18 15.14 -1.87 -9.84
CA THR A 18 16.30 -1.09 -9.38
C THR A 18 15.90 -0.09 -8.30
N ARG A 19 14.75 0.59 -8.48
CA ARG A 19 14.21 1.52 -7.48
C ARG A 19 13.81 0.83 -6.18
N ILE A 20 13.08 -0.28 -6.27
CA ILE A 20 12.71 -1.11 -5.12
C ILE A 20 13.96 -1.53 -4.34
N ASN A 21 14.95 -2.08 -5.04
CA ASN A 21 16.20 -2.52 -4.42
C ASN A 21 16.97 -1.35 -3.79
N THR A 22 16.97 -0.18 -4.43
CA THR A 22 17.60 1.03 -3.89
C THR A 22 16.89 1.49 -2.63
N ALA A 23 15.56 1.59 -2.65
CA ALA A 23 14.73 2.01 -1.52
C ALA A 23 14.92 1.08 -0.31
N LEU A 24 14.87 -0.24 -0.52
CA LEU A 24 15.08 -1.24 0.54
C LEU A 24 16.54 -1.32 1.02
N SER A 25 17.51 -0.89 0.21
CA SER A 25 18.91 -0.80 0.63
C SER A 25 19.19 0.46 1.45
N GLN A 26 18.50 1.55 1.16
CA GLN A 26 18.52 2.78 1.96
C GLN A 26 17.77 2.61 3.29
N HIS A 27 16.78 1.72 3.33
CA HIS A 27 15.98 1.41 4.52
C HIS A 27 16.12 -0.07 4.91
N PRO A 28 17.32 -0.56 5.29
CA PRO A 28 17.56 -1.98 5.51
C PRO A 28 16.71 -2.56 6.65
N TRP A 29 16.29 -1.72 7.60
CA TRP A 29 15.38 -2.07 8.69
C TRP A 29 14.02 -2.56 8.18
N ALA A 30 13.57 -2.13 6.99
CA ALA A 30 12.27 -2.49 6.41
C ALA A 30 12.16 -3.97 6.05
N LYS A 31 13.29 -4.66 5.87
CA LYS A 31 13.32 -6.10 5.56
C LYS A 31 12.80 -6.95 6.71
N ILE A 32 13.06 -6.55 7.96
CA ILE A 32 12.61 -7.28 9.16
C ILE A 32 11.08 -7.33 9.26
N PRO A 33 10.34 -6.19 9.26
CA PRO A 33 8.88 -6.21 9.31
C PRO A 33 8.27 -6.89 8.08
N LEU A 34 8.87 -6.75 6.90
CA LEU A 34 8.40 -7.41 5.69
C LEU A 34 8.52 -8.94 5.78
N SER A 35 9.65 -9.47 6.25
CA SER A 35 9.82 -10.91 6.51
C SER A 35 8.95 -11.43 7.66
N LEU A 36 8.57 -10.56 8.62
CA LEU A 36 7.60 -10.94 9.65
C LEU A 36 6.21 -11.11 9.04
N LEU A 37 5.82 -10.21 8.14
CA LEU A 37 4.54 -10.29 7.44
C LEU A 37 4.42 -11.56 6.60
N GLU A 38 5.47 -11.91 5.85
CA GLU A 38 5.57 -13.17 5.08
C GLU A 38 5.28 -14.41 5.93
N LYS A 39 5.83 -14.45 7.16
CA LYS A 39 5.62 -15.57 8.09
C LYS A 39 4.25 -15.55 8.77
N TYR A 40 3.62 -14.38 8.85
CA TYR A 40 2.40 -14.19 9.62
C TYR A 40 1.15 -14.46 8.81
N ASP A 41 1.07 -13.89 7.60
CA ASP A 41 -0.05 -14.06 6.70
C ASP A 41 0.42 -13.88 5.23
N GLU A 42 0.47 -14.98 4.50
CA GLU A 42 0.97 -15.03 3.13
C GLU A 42 0.14 -14.13 2.20
N ALA A 43 -1.18 -14.06 2.38
CA ALA A 43 -2.05 -13.23 1.55
C ALA A 43 -1.76 -11.72 1.75
N THR A 44 -1.61 -11.27 3.00
CA THR A 44 -1.23 -9.89 3.32
C THR A 44 0.18 -9.56 2.85
N TYR A 45 1.09 -10.53 2.88
CA TYR A 45 2.44 -10.37 2.34
C TYR A 45 2.42 -10.13 0.83
N HIS A 46 1.74 -10.98 0.05
CA HIS A 46 1.61 -10.80 -1.40
C HIS A 46 0.91 -9.48 -1.75
N HIS A 47 -0.15 -9.13 -1.02
CA HIS A 47 -0.80 -7.82 -1.13
C HIS A 47 0.20 -6.67 -0.92
N SER A 48 1.02 -6.75 0.13
CA SER A 48 2.02 -5.72 0.43
C SER A 48 3.12 -5.64 -0.63
N LEU A 49 3.52 -6.78 -1.23
CA LEU A 49 4.45 -6.78 -2.36
C LEU A 49 3.85 -6.05 -3.56
N ASN A 50 2.63 -6.42 -3.96
CA ASN A 50 1.94 -5.81 -5.09
C ASN A 50 1.71 -4.31 -4.87
N THR A 51 1.20 -3.92 -3.69
CA THR A 51 1.02 -2.51 -3.32
C THR A 51 2.35 -1.75 -3.34
N GLY A 52 3.44 -2.33 -2.84
CA GLY A 52 4.79 -1.75 -2.92
C GLY A 52 5.28 -1.53 -4.36
N TYR A 53 5.00 -2.47 -5.26
CA TYR A 53 5.30 -2.32 -6.69
C TYR A 53 4.52 -1.18 -7.33
N ILE A 54 3.19 -1.17 -7.14
CA ILE A 54 2.31 -0.13 -7.66
C ILE A 54 2.76 1.24 -7.12
N MET A 55 3.04 1.32 -5.82
CA MET A 55 3.50 2.56 -5.18
C MET A 55 4.83 3.05 -5.77
N THR A 56 5.76 2.15 -6.07
CA THR A 56 7.04 2.50 -6.74
C THR A 56 6.79 3.05 -8.14
N ARG A 57 5.87 2.45 -8.90
CA ARG A 57 5.49 2.95 -10.22
C ARG A 57 4.84 4.33 -10.15
N LEU A 58 3.92 4.53 -9.22
CA LEU A 58 3.32 5.84 -8.97
C LEU A 58 4.42 6.85 -8.61
N ALA A 59 5.35 6.52 -7.72
CA ALA A 59 6.45 7.40 -7.32
C ALA A 59 7.34 7.78 -8.52
N LEU A 60 7.70 6.81 -9.37
CA LEU A 60 8.48 7.05 -10.59
C LEU A 60 7.80 8.03 -11.55
N ARG A 61 6.47 7.94 -11.70
CA ARG A 61 5.71 8.77 -12.65
C ARG A 61 5.33 10.15 -12.11
N ASN A 62 5.73 10.47 -10.88
CA ASN A 62 5.42 11.75 -10.22
C ASN A 62 6.70 12.49 -9.82
N PRO A 63 6.66 13.84 -9.73
CA PRO A 63 7.82 14.64 -9.39
C PRO A 63 8.14 14.56 -7.87
N LEU A 64 8.74 13.44 -7.45
CA LEU A 64 9.24 13.24 -6.09
C LEU A 64 10.76 13.43 -6.02
N SER A 65 11.25 13.84 -4.84
CA SER A 65 12.69 13.78 -4.56
C SER A 65 13.13 12.32 -4.48
N LYS A 66 14.43 12.03 -4.66
CA LYS A 66 14.95 10.66 -4.51
C LYS A 66 14.66 10.06 -3.12
N ASP A 67 14.66 10.90 -2.09
CA ASP A 67 14.34 10.50 -0.72
C ASP A 67 12.84 10.21 -0.55
N ASP A 68 11.97 11.07 -1.07
CA ASP A 68 10.52 10.85 -1.04
C ASP A 68 10.11 9.63 -1.88
N ASP A 69 10.74 9.39 -3.04
CA ASP A 69 10.55 8.20 -3.89
C ASP A 69 10.84 6.92 -3.11
N ALA A 70 12.00 6.85 -2.45
CA ALA A 70 12.38 5.71 -1.63
C ALA A 70 11.42 5.50 -0.44
N LYS A 71 11.01 6.57 0.24
CA LYS A 71 10.07 6.51 1.36
C LYS A 71 8.67 6.09 0.93
N ALA A 72 8.18 6.59 -0.20
CA ALA A 72 6.93 6.17 -0.82
C ALA A 72 6.95 4.68 -1.13
N THR A 73 8.01 4.19 -1.78
CA THR A 73 8.19 2.76 -2.06
C THR A 73 8.16 1.92 -0.79
N VAL A 74 8.93 2.28 0.24
CA VAL A 74 8.96 1.52 1.50
C VAL A 74 7.61 1.57 2.22
N ALA A 75 6.90 2.70 2.19
CA ALA A 75 5.56 2.82 2.74
C ALA A 75 4.58 1.84 2.06
N GLY A 76 4.65 1.69 0.74
CA GLY A 76 3.83 0.70 0.01
C GLY A 76 4.04 -0.74 0.49
N PHE A 77 5.30 -1.14 0.71
CA PHE A 77 5.61 -2.49 1.21
C PHE A 77 5.24 -2.72 2.69
N LEU A 78 5.09 -1.66 3.48
CA LEU A 78 4.89 -1.77 4.93
C LEU A 78 3.53 -1.26 5.42
N HIS A 79 2.66 -0.78 4.53
CA HIS A 79 1.40 -0.15 4.92
C HIS A 79 0.55 -1.03 5.84
N ASP A 80 0.59 -2.34 5.59
CA ASP A 80 -0.19 -3.36 6.29
C ASP A 80 0.57 -4.09 7.41
N VAL A 81 1.80 -3.68 7.75
CA VAL A 81 2.65 -4.38 8.74
C VAL A 81 1.98 -4.52 10.11
N GLY A 82 1.08 -3.61 10.48
CA GLY A 82 0.34 -3.69 11.73
C GLY A 82 -0.60 -4.90 11.83
N LYS A 83 -0.92 -5.58 10.72
CA LYS A 83 -1.68 -6.84 10.73
C LYS A 83 -0.93 -7.95 11.47
N THR A 84 0.40 -7.87 11.59
CA THR A 84 1.22 -8.77 12.45
C THR A 84 0.87 -8.72 13.93
N LYS A 85 0.03 -7.76 14.35
CA LYS A 85 -0.45 -7.63 15.72
C LYS A 85 -1.92 -8.05 15.87
N VAL A 86 -2.64 -8.29 14.79
CA VAL A 86 -4.04 -8.75 14.79
C VAL A 86 -4.04 -10.28 14.88
N SER A 87 -4.92 -10.90 15.67
CA SER A 87 -4.87 -12.35 15.83
C SER A 87 -5.07 -13.08 14.49
N PRO A 88 -4.34 -14.19 14.23
CA PRO A 88 -4.47 -14.90 12.96
C PRO A 88 -5.86 -15.50 12.75
N GLU A 89 -6.58 -15.89 13.81
CA GLU A 89 -7.97 -16.33 13.66
C GLU A 89 -8.85 -15.20 13.13
N LEU A 90 -8.69 -13.99 13.66
CA LEU A 90 -9.47 -12.83 13.25
C LEU A 90 -9.18 -12.42 11.80
N LEU A 91 -7.91 -12.37 11.41
CA LEU A 91 -7.52 -12.06 10.02
C LEU A 91 -8.08 -13.09 9.02
N ARG A 92 -8.10 -14.37 9.39
CA ARG A 92 -8.57 -15.46 8.52
C ARG A 92 -10.07 -15.76 8.63
N SER A 93 -10.74 -15.17 9.61
CA SER A 93 -12.15 -15.45 9.91
C SER A 93 -13.10 -15.10 8.77
N GLY A 94 -12.70 -14.17 7.88
CA GLY A 94 -13.58 -13.62 6.85
C GLY A 94 -14.78 -12.87 7.43
N VAL A 95 -14.78 -12.59 8.73
CA VAL A 95 -15.87 -11.89 9.41
C VAL A 95 -15.96 -10.49 8.83
N VAL A 96 -17.11 -10.20 8.23
CA VAL A 96 -17.49 -8.86 7.84
C VAL A 96 -18.05 -8.20 9.09
N PHE A 97 -17.25 -7.34 9.71
CA PHE A 97 -17.73 -6.50 10.80
C PHE A 97 -18.80 -5.55 10.25
N ASN A 98 -19.93 -5.45 10.95
CA ASN A 98 -20.94 -4.50 10.55
C ASN A 98 -20.33 -3.09 10.61
N GLN A 99 -20.77 -2.20 9.72
CA GLN A 99 -20.23 -0.85 9.64
C GLN A 99 -20.37 -0.09 10.97
N GLU A 100 -21.34 -0.44 11.83
CA GLU A 100 -21.56 0.17 13.14
C GLU A 100 -20.65 -0.38 14.25
N GLU A 101 -19.99 -1.51 14.03
CA GLU A 101 -19.12 -2.15 15.01
C GLU A 101 -17.67 -1.65 14.87
N GLU A 102 -16.97 -1.48 15.98
CA GLU A 102 -15.52 -1.27 15.95
C GLU A 102 -14.88 -2.52 15.34
N ASN A 103 -14.34 -2.40 14.12
CA ASN A 103 -13.60 -3.48 13.50
C ASN A 103 -12.20 -3.55 14.14
N PRO A 104 -11.88 -4.59 14.93
CA PRO A 104 -10.58 -4.72 15.57
C PRO A 104 -9.42 -4.86 14.58
N ILE A 105 -9.70 -5.14 13.30
CA ILE A 105 -8.70 -5.16 12.23
C ILE A 105 -8.25 -3.74 11.90
N ASN A 106 -9.09 -2.71 12.05
CA ASN A 106 -8.76 -1.31 11.72
C ASN A 106 -7.58 -0.77 12.55
N GLU A 107 -7.36 -1.33 13.73
CA GLU A 107 -6.19 -1.06 14.59
C GLU A 107 -4.85 -1.34 13.89
N HIS A 108 -4.82 -2.11 12.79
CA HIS A 108 -3.58 -2.39 12.07
C HIS A 108 -2.90 -1.11 11.56
N VAL A 109 -3.65 -0.06 11.19
CA VAL A 109 -3.02 1.20 10.74
C VAL A 109 -2.23 1.82 11.88
N ARG A 110 -2.87 2.00 13.05
CA ARG A 110 -2.23 2.55 14.24
C ARG A 110 -1.02 1.74 14.67
N ARG A 111 -1.15 0.40 14.67
CA ARG A 111 -0.07 -0.51 15.03
C ARG A 111 1.07 -0.52 13.99
N GLY A 112 0.75 -0.33 12.71
CA GLY A 112 1.74 -0.17 11.65
C GLY A 112 2.53 1.11 11.82
N VAL A 113 1.85 2.22 12.11
CA VAL A 113 2.47 3.51 12.46
C VAL A 113 3.38 3.37 13.69
N ASP A 114 2.92 2.70 14.76
CA ASP A 114 3.72 2.45 15.97
C ASP A 114 4.99 1.62 15.69
N ILE A 115 4.93 0.69 14.74
CA ILE A 115 6.08 -0.13 14.34
C ILE A 115 7.07 0.71 13.54
N VAL A 116 6.59 1.45 12.54
CA VAL A 116 7.43 2.14 11.54
C VAL A 116 8.00 3.45 12.06
N SER A 117 7.27 4.19 12.90
CA SER A 117 7.71 5.47 13.47
C SER A 117 8.98 5.37 14.33
N LYS A 118 9.28 4.17 14.84
CA LYS A 118 10.55 3.87 15.54
C LYS A 118 11.77 3.96 14.64
N TYR A 119 11.58 3.87 13.33
CA TYR A 119 12.63 3.88 12.33
C TYR A 119 12.57 5.12 11.43
N ASP A 120 11.37 5.48 10.97
CA ASP A 120 11.16 6.64 10.10
C ASP A 120 9.74 7.22 10.27
N CYS A 121 9.66 8.42 10.87
CA CYS A 121 8.39 9.11 11.09
C CYS A 121 7.69 9.53 9.78
N ARG A 122 8.44 9.79 8.71
CA ARG A 122 7.87 10.22 7.42
C ARG A 122 7.23 9.04 6.70
N ILE A 123 7.86 7.86 6.72
CA ILE A 123 7.25 6.62 6.20
C ILE A 123 6.01 6.26 7.02
N ALA A 124 6.09 6.34 8.35
CA ALA A 124 4.93 6.10 9.22
C ALA A 124 3.78 7.08 8.91
N ALA A 125 4.08 8.35 8.64
CA ALA A 125 3.07 9.34 8.27
C ALA A 125 2.41 9.07 6.91
N ILE A 126 3.12 8.49 5.94
CA ILE A 126 2.53 8.05 4.66
C ILE A 126 1.56 6.90 4.93
N ILE A 127 1.96 5.91 5.75
CA ILE A 127 1.12 4.77 6.13
C ILE A 127 -0.12 5.22 6.89
N ALA A 128 -0.05 6.25 7.72
CA ALA A 128 -1.16 6.66 8.58
C ALA A 128 -2.47 7.01 7.86
N ALA A 129 -2.49 7.23 6.54
CA ALA A 129 -3.67 7.71 5.82
C ALA A 129 -4.16 6.79 4.68
N HIS A 130 -3.66 5.56 4.56
CA HIS A 130 -4.04 4.70 3.43
C HIS A 130 -5.53 4.28 3.44
N HIS A 131 -6.20 4.31 4.60
CA HIS A 131 -7.65 4.08 4.75
C HIS A 131 -8.48 5.37 4.98
N GLU A 132 -7.91 6.55 4.73
CA GLU A 132 -8.63 7.83 4.90
C GLU A 132 -9.76 8.05 3.89
N PHE A 133 -9.72 7.36 2.75
CA PHE A 133 -10.64 7.60 1.63
C PHE A 133 -11.80 6.60 1.59
N GLN A 134 -12.04 5.89 2.69
CA GLN A 134 -13.16 4.97 2.85
C GLN A 134 -14.39 5.69 3.40
N ASP A 135 -15.57 5.12 3.18
CA ASP A 135 -16.86 5.65 3.72
C ASP A 135 -16.79 5.89 5.24
N LYS A 136 -16.03 5.04 5.95
CA LYS A 136 -15.69 5.20 7.37
C LYS A 136 -14.17 5.29 7.51
N PRO A 137 -13.61 6.51 7.45
CA PRO A 137 -12.16 6.66 7.44
C PRO A 137 -11.54 6.31 8.79
N TYR A 138 -10.40 5.64 8.76
CA TYR A 138 -9.57 5.43 9.94
C TYR A 138 -8.09 5.53 9.55
N PRO A 139 -7.23 6.05 10.44
CA PRO A 139 -7.54 6.70 11.72
C PRO A 139 -8.35 8.01 11.54
N ARG A 140 -8.96 8.48 12.63
CA ARG A 140 -9.84 9.66 12.62
C ARG A 140 -9.05 10.93 12.23
N ALA A 141 -9.74 11.97 11.78
CA ALA A 141 -9.09 13.18 11.24
C ALA A 141 -8.11 13.86 12.22
N ASP A 142 -8.41 13.78 13.52
CA ASP A 142 -7.62 14.31 14.64
C ASP A 142 -6.40 13.44 15.00
N GLU A 143 -6.33 12.21 14.51
CA GLU A 143 -5.23 11.27 14.73
C GLU A 143 -4.21 11.30 13.57
N ARG A 144 -4.43 12.17 12.56
CA ARG A 144 -3.59 12.26 11.36
C ARG A 144 -2.40 13.20 11.57
N PRO A 145 -1.24 12.90 10.96
CA PRO A 145 -0.07 13.78 11.04
C PRO A 145 -0.31 15.11 10.31
N ILE A 146 0.40 16.17 10.73
CA ILE A 146 0.39 17.47 10.05
C ILE A 146 0.89 17.29 8.60
N MET A 147 0.09 17.75 7.65
CA MET A 147 0.29 17.46 6.22
C MET A 147 1.03 18.60 5.51
N ASP A 148 2.22 18.31 4.98
CA ASP A 148 2.74 19.05 3.83
C ASP A 148 2.11 18.50 2.52
N LEU A 149 2.12 19.29 1.45
CA LEU A 149 1.48 18.89 0.17
C LEU A 149 2.09 17.62 -0.43
N LYS A 150 3.39 17.36 -0.23
CA LYS A 150 4.06 16.16 -0.74
C LYS A 150 3.69 14.93 0.06
N LEU A 151 3.63 15.05 1.39
CA LEU A 151 3.14 13.98 2.25
C LEU A 151 1.70 13.62 1.86
N ARG A 152 0.84 14.63 1.64
CA ARG A 152 -0.53 14.40 1.18
C ARG A 152 -0.59 13.66 -0.16
N GLN A 153 0.26 14.04 -1.11
CA GLN A 153 0.36 13.36 -2.39
C GLN A 153 0.74 11.88 -2.23
N MET A 154 1.76 11.57 -1.42
CA MET A 154 2.17 10.18 -1.16
C MET A 154 1.10 9.37 -0.42
N GLN A 155 0.35 9.97 0.49
CA GLN A 155 -0.79 9.31 1.15
C GLN A 155 -1.90 8.95 0.16
N ILE A 156 -2.24 9.86 -0.76
CA ILE A 156 -3.23 9.60 -1.84
C ILE A 156 -2.73 8.48 -2.76
N MET A 157 -1.45 8.53 -3.15
CA MET A 157 -0.86 7.48 -3.98
C MET A 157 -0.92 6.12 -3.30
N LEU A 158 -0.60 6.03 -2.01
CA LEU A 158 -0.66 4.78 -1.26
C LEU A 158 -2.09 4.25 -1.16
N ALA A 159 -3.06 5.12 -0.85
CA ALA A 159 -4.46 4.72 -0.79
C ALA A 159 -4.98 4.21 -2.14
N ILE A 160 -4.62 4.87 -3.25
CA ILE A 160 -4.96 4.42 -4.61
C ILE A 160 -4.30 3.07 -4.91
N ALA A 161 -3.02 2.90 -4.57
CA ALA A 161 -2.28 1.65 -4.78
C ALA A 161 -2.93 0.48 -4.03
N ASP A 162 -3.22 0.65 -2.73
CA ASP A 162 -3.87 -0.35 -1.89
C ASP A 162 -5.27 -0.72 -2.43
N HIS A 163 -6.12 0.27 -2.74
CA HIS A 163 -7.46 -0.01 -3.25
C HIS A 163 -7.41 -0.66 -4.64
N ALA A 164 -6.52 -0.21 -5.54
CA ALA A 164 -6.40 -0.81 -6.87
C ALA A 164 -5.95 -2.27 -6.77
N GLU A 165 -4.93 -2.57 -5.95
CA GLU A 165 -4.48 -3.94 -5.69
C GLU A 165 -5.64 -4.77 -5.13
N SER A 166 -6.26 -4.31 -4.05
CA SER A 166 -7.32 -5.03 -3.36
C SER A 166 -8.54 -5.28 -4.24
N LEU A 167 -8.82 -4.39 -5.20
CA LEU A 167 -9.95 -4.51 -6.10
C LEU A 167 -9.70 -5.42 -7.30
N LEU A 168 -8.47 -5.41 -7.84
CA LEU A 168 -8.06 -6.15 -9.04
C LEU A 168 -7.46 -7.51 -8.73
N SER A 169 -7.01 -7.76 -7.50
CA SER A 169 -6.48 -9.06 -7.09
C SER A 169 -7.58 -10.07 -6.79
N LYS A 170 -7.32 -11.33 -7.15
CA LYS A 170 -8.16 -12.46 -6.76
C LYS A 170 -7.94 -12.77 -5.28
N ARG A 171 -9.03 -12.95 -4.53
CA ARG A 171 -9.00 -13.35 -3.12
C ARG A 171 -9.92 -14.56 -2.89
N SER A 172 -9.72 -15.28 -1.80
CA SER A 172 -10.52 -16.48 -1.47
C SER A 172 -12.03 -16.22 -1.42
N TYR A 173 -12.42 -14.99 -1.07
CA TYR A 173 -13.80 -14.56 -0.90
C TYR A 173 -14.32 -13.66 -2.03
N LYS A 174 -13.50 -13.37 -3.06
CA LYS A 174 -13.84 -12.35 -4.08
C LYS A 174 -13.08 -12.56 -5.40
N GLU A 175 -13.79 -12.51 -6.52
CA GLU A 175 -13.18 -12.40 -7.86
C GLU A 175 -12.75 -10.95 -8.17
N PRO A 176 -11.71 -10.76 -9.00
CA PRO A 176 -11.29 -9.45 -9.48
C PRO A 176 -12.44 -8.61 -10.04
N TRP A 177 -12.45 -7.30 -9.73
CA TRP A 177 -13.38 -6.39 -10.38
C TRP A 177 -12.97 -6.11 -11.83
N PRO A 178 -13.92 -5.86 -12.73
CA PRO A 178 -13.61 -5.31 -14.05
C PRO A 178 -12.84 -3.98 -13.89
N GLU A 179 -11.79 -3.79 -14.68
CA GLU A 179 -10.91 -2.60 -14.58
C GLU A 179 -11.69 -1.29 -14.67
N GLN A 180 -12.69 -1.22 -15.56
CA GLN A 180 -13.54 -0.03 -15.71
C GLN A 180 -14.30 0.30 -14.43
N ASN A 181 -14.75 -0.72 -13.69
CA ASN A 181 -15.44 -0.54 -12.41
C ASN A 181 -14.45 -0.04 -11.34
N VAL A 182 -13.20 -0.54 -11.36
CA VAL A 182 -12.15 -0.05 -10.46
C VAL A 182 -11.83 1.42 -10.75
N VAL A 183 -11.65 1.80 -12.02
CA VAL A 183 -11.43 3.19 -12.41
C VAL A 183 -12.60 4.08 -11.99
N PHE A 184 -13.84 3.65 -12.23
CA PHE A 184 -15.02 4.40 -11.83
C PHE A 184 -15.10 4.59 -10.31
N HIS A 185 -14.89 3.53 -9.55
CA HIS A 185 -14.92 3.55 -8.09
C HIS A 185 -13.82 4.45 -7.51
N LEU A 186 -12.58 4.32 -7.99
CA LEU A 186 -11.48 5.16 -7.51
C LEU A 186 -11.67 6.63 -7.90
N LYS A 187 -12.24 6.93 -9.06
CA LYS A 187 -12.60 8.32 -9.41
C LYS A 187 -13.67 8.89 -8.47
N HIS A 188 -14.59 8.06 -8.00
CA HIS A 188 -15.59 8.48 -7.03
C HIS A 188 -14.95 8.83 -5.68
N LEU A 189 -14.01 8.01 -5.20
CA LEU A 189 -13.32 8.23 -3.92
C LEU A 189 -12.29 9.38 -3.96
N PHE A 190 -11.46 9.44 -5.00
CA PHE A 190 -10.28 10.31 -5.07
C PHE A 190 -10.46 11.52 -6.00
N GLY A 191 -11.62 11.63 -6.65
CA GLY A 191 -11.94 12.69 -7.61
C GLY A 191 -11.24 12.56 -8.96
N SER A 192 -11.76 13.28 -9.95
CA SER A 192 -11.27 13.25 -11.34
C SER A 192 -9.82 13.74 -11.49
N GLY A 193 -9.33 14.58 -10.57
CA GLY A 193 -7.93 15.05 -10.57
C GLY A 193 -6.91 13.92 -10.35
N SER A 194 -7.32 12.81 -9.74
CA SER A 194 -6.47 11.65 -9.46
C SER A 194 -6.45 10.62 -10.60
N LEU A 195 -7.13 10.88 -11.72
CA LEU A 195 -7.25 9.93 -12.83
C LEU A 195 -5.89 9.42 -13.36
N PRO A 196 -4.84 10.24 -13.53
CA PRO A 196 -3.54 9.74 -13.97
C PRO A 196 -2.94 8.71 -13.00
N LEU A 197 -3.07 8.93 -11.69
CA LEU A 197 -2.61 7.98 -10.66
C LEU A 197 -3.41 6.68 -10.70
N ILE A 198 -4.73 6.79 -10.85
CA ILE A 198 -5.64 5.65 -10.93
C ILE A 198 -5.30 4.77 -12.14
N GLN A 199 -5.10 5.38 -13.31
CA GLN A 199 -4.73 4.66 -14.53
C GLN A 199 -3.37 3.96 -14.37
N GLU A 200 -2.37 4.65 -13.83
CA GLU A 200 -1.06 4.05 -13.58
C GLU A 200 -1.14 2.88 -12.59
N ALA A 201 -2.00 2.95 -11.56
CA ALA A 201 -2.21 1.85 -10.63
C ALA A 201 -2.85 0.62 -11.30
N VAL A 202 -3.83 0.82 -12.19
CA VAL A 202 -4.44 -0.27 -12.97
C VAL A 202 -3.42 -0.90 -13.93
N VAL A 203 -2.65 -0.09 -14.66
CA VAL A 203 -1.58 -0.59 -15.55
C VAL A 203 -0.50 -1.33 -14.75
N SER A 204 -0.23 -0.90 -13.51
CA SER A 204 0.69 -1.59 -12.60
C SER A 204 0.22 -3.00 -12.27
N MET A 205 -1.08 -3.19 -12.03
CA MET A 205 -1.65 -4.52 -11.81
C MET A 205 -1.60 -5.41 -13.05
N GLN A 206 -1.83 -4.87 -14.24
CA GLN A 206 -1.71 -5.64 -15.49
C GLN A 206 -0.29 -6.18 -15.70
N LEU A 207 0.73 -5.37 -15.38
CA LEU A 207 2.12 -5.80 -15.48
C LEU A 207 2.51 -6.86 -14.44
N LEU A 208 1.82 -6.91 -13.29
CA LEU A 208 2.03 -7.97 -12.29
C LEU A 208 1.37 -9.29 -12.70
N ALA A 209 0.35 -9.25 -13.55
CA ALA A 209 -0.38 -10.42 -14.03
C ALA A 209 0.19 -11.03 -15.32
N ALA A 210 1.16 -10.36 -15.96
CA ALA A 210 1.78 -10.74 -17.24
C ALA A 210 3.08 -11.54 -17.04
#